data_AF-A0A382RQN9-F1
#
_entry.id   AF-A0A382RQN9-F1
#
_cell.length_a   1.000
_cell.length_b   1.000
_cell.length_c   1.000
_cell.angle_alpha   90.00
_cell.angle_beta   90.00
_cell.angle_gamma   90.00
#
_symmetry.space_group_name_H-M   'P 1'
#
loop_
_entity.id
_entity.type
_entity.pdbx_description
1 polymer ?
#
loop_
_entity_poly.entity_id
_entity_poly.type
_entity_poly.pdbx_seq_one_letter_code
_entity_poly.pdbx_strand_id
1 'polypeptide(L)'
;MNPPTIGHAKLVDVIKGQPGDPFLFLSHTQKPKTDPLSFAEKVFFARKCFGTGITIGHDSVKTIIDCCKFLYGRKYTDLIYVAGDDRVKPFDDLLNKYNGGDDYQFNSINVISAGQRDPDAEGAEGMSASKMK
;
A
#
# COMPACT_ATOMS: atom_id res chain seq x y z
N MET A 1 4.95 6.61 -3.03
CA MET A 1 4.88 7.56 -1.91
C MET A 1 6.08 8.48 -2.01
N ASN A 2 5.87 9.77 -2.29
CA ASN A 2 6.95 10.73 -2.52
C ASN A 2 6.44 12.18 -2.42
N PRO A 3 6.50 12.83 -1.24
CA PRO A 3 6.71 12.25 0.08
C PRO A 3 5.43 11.56 0.62
N PRO A 4 5.47 10.96 1.83
CA PRO A 4 4.25 10.65 2.58
C PRO A 4 3.36 11.88 2.76
N THR A 5 2.04 11.68 2.75
CA THR A 5 1.04 12.77 2.91
C THR A 5 -0.12 12.32 3.79
N ILE A 6 -1.01 13.22 4.19
CA ILE A 6 -2.22 12.90 4.97
C ILE A 6 -3.14 11.92 4.24
N GLY A 7 -3.25 12.02 2.91
CA GLY A 7 -3.97 11.01 2.12
C GLY A 7 -3.39 9.60 2.26
N HIS A 8 -2.07 9.46 2.46
CA HIS A 8 -1.47 8.16 2.78
C HIS A 8 -1.75 7.73 4.22
N ALA A 9 -1.83 8.67 5.17
CA ALA A 9 -2.18 8.39 6.56
C ALA A 9 -3.57 7.76 6.67
N LYS A 10 -4.58 8.33 5.98
CA LYS A 10 -5.94 7.77 5.95
C LYS A 10 -5.95 6.30 5.50
N LEU A 11 -5.18 5.97 4.47
CA LEU A 11 -5.04 4.59 3.99
C LEU A 11 -4.36 3.68 5.02
N VAL A 12 -3.29 4.16 5.66
CA VAL A 12 -2.59 3.43 6.72
C VAL A 12 -3.50 3.18 7.93
N ASP A 13 -4.32 4.14 8.32
CA ASP A 13 -5.24 4.00 9.45
C ASP A 13 -6.30 2.93 9.16
N VAL A 14 -6.80 2.89 7.92
CA VAL A 14 -7.70 1.81 7.46
C VAL A 14 -7.00 0.45 7.53
N ILE A 15 -5.74 0.34 7.08
CA ILE A 15 -4.94 -0.90 7.19
C ILE A 15 -4.83 -1.34 8.65
N LYS A 16 -4.47 -0.43 9.56
CA LYS A 16 -4.29 -0.73 10.99
C LYS A 16 -5.58 -1.10 11.70
N GLY A 17 -6.72 -0.64 11.20
CA GLY A 17 -8.05 -1.00 11.72
C GLY A 17 -8.54 -2.37 11.29
N GLN A 18 -7.86 -3.05 10.36
CA GLN A 18 -8.25 -4.40 9.93
C GLN A 18 -7.69 -5.47 10.88
N PRO A 19 -8.36 -6.64 10.98
CA PRO A 19 -7.79 -7.78 11.68
C PRO A 19 -6.52 -8.31 10.99
N GLY A 20 -5.61 -8.88 11.78
CA GLY A 20 -4.36 -9.48 11.30
C GLY A 20 -3.14 -8.57 11.46
N ASP A 21 -2.06 -8.93 10.79
CA ASP A 21 -0.80 -8.18 10.85
C ASP A 21 -0.76 -7.13 9.73
N PRO A 22 -0.64 -5.83 10.06
CA PRO A 22 -0.64 -4.77 9.05
C PRO A 22 0.73 -4.64 8.36
N PHE A 23 0.69 -4.53 7.03
CA PHE A 23 1.85 -4.26 6.18
C PHE A 23 1.61 -3.06 5.26
N LEU A 24 2.66 -2.26 5.07
CA LEU A 24 2.73 -1.20 4.06
C LEU A 24 3.95 -1.42 3.16
N PHE A 25 3.71 -1.92 1.95
CA PHE A 25 4.76 -2.05 0.94
C PHE A 25 4.87 -0.77 0.11
N LEU A 26 6.11 -0.39 -0.20
CA LEU A 26 6.41 0.84 -0.94
C LEU A 26 7.01 0.49 -2.30
N SER A 27 6.66 1.28 -3.31
CA SER A 27 7.28 1.15 -4.63
C SER A 27 8.77 1.48 -4.57
N HIS A 28 9.56 0.67 -5.27
CA HIS A 28 11.00 0.83 -5.47
C HIS A 28 11.36 1.80 -6.60
N THR A 29 10.39 2.26 -7.38
CA THR A 29 10.66 3.19 -8.49
C THR A 29 11.30 4.48 -7.96
N GLN A 30 12.29 5.01 -8.66
CA GLN A 30 12.88 6.32 -8.40
C GLN A 30 13.08 7.02 -9.74
N LYS A 31 12.61 8.26 -9.86
CA LYS A 31 12.79 9.10 -11.05
C LYS A 31 13.35 10.44 -10.57
N PRO A 32 14.66 10.72 -10.66
CA PRO A 32 15.29 11.86 -10.00
C PRO A 32 14.58 13.21 -10.16
N LYS A 33 13.91 13.44 -11.30
CA LYS A 33 13.18 14.69 -11.57
C LYS A 33 11.76 14.76 -10.97
N THR A 34 11.08 13.63 -10.81
CA THR A 34 9.64 13.58 -10.48
C THR A 34 9.29 12.70 -9.28
N ASP A 35 10.22 11.84 -8.89
CA ASP A 35 10.20 10.92 -7.76
C ASP A 35 11.64 10.77 -7.21
N PRO A 36 12.20 11.84 -6.62
CA PRO A 36 13.62 11.91 -6.27
C PRO A 36 14.03 10.98 -5.13
N LEU A 37 13.10 10.59 -4.24
CA LEU A 37 13.43 9.80 -3.07
C LEU A 37 13.82 8.37 -3.46
N SER A 38 14.96 7.91 -2.95
CA SER A 38 15.37 6.51 -2.98
C SER A 38 14.40 5.64 -2.18
N PHE A 39 14.40 4.33 -2.43
CA PHE A 39 13.59 3.39 -1.65
C PHE A 39 13.88 3.48 -0.14
N ALA A 40 15.17 3.58 0.24
CA ALA A 40 15.58 3.71 1.64
C ALA A 40 15.01 4.98 2.28
N GLU A 41 15.05 6.12 1.58
CA GLU A 41 14.45 7.38 2.06
C GLU A 41 12.93 7.27 2.18
N LYS A 42 12.27 6.63 1.20
CA LYS A 42 10.82 6.37 1.26
C LYS A 42 10.43 5.55 2.48
N VAL A 43 11.17 4.47 2.75
CA VAL A 43 10.97 3.63 3.96
C VAL A 43 11.23 4.45 5.22
N PHE A 44 12.31 5.23 5.25
CA PHE A 44 12.64 6.09 6.39
C PHE A 44 11.50 7.05 6.72
N PHE A 45 11.02 7.83 5.75
CA PHE A 45 9.92 8.78 5.97
C PHE A 45 8.62 8.07 6.32
N ALA A 46 8.27 6.98 5.63
CA ALA A 46 7.08 6.21 5.96
C ALA A 46 7.13 5.64 7.38
N ARG A 47 8.27 5.14 7.85
CA ARG A 47 8.44 4.69 9.25
C ARG A 47 8.30 5.82 10.25
N LYS A 48 8.85 7.00 9.96
CA LYS A 48 8.71 8.18 10.82
C LYS A 48 7.25 8.66 10.90
N CYS A 49 6.52 8.64 9.79
CA CYS A 49 5.13 9.11 9.76
C CYS A 49 4.13 8.06 10.28
N PHE A 50 4.36 6.78 9.98
CA PHE A 50 3.33 5.74 10.05
C PHE A 50 3.73 4.49 10.83
N GLY A 51 5.00 4.33 11.23
CA GLY A 51 5.59 3.05 11.63
C GLY A 51 5.03 2.39 12.90
N THR A 52 4.29 3.11 13.74
CA THR A 52 3.70 2.53 14.95
C THR A 52 2.67 1.47 14.59
N GLY A 53 2.92 0.21 15.00
CA GLY A 53 1.99 -0.89 14.85
C GLY A 53 1.79 -1.36 13.40
N ILE A 54 2.76 -1.15 12.51
CA ILE A 54 2.71 -1.61 11.10
C ILE A 54 4.10 -1.94 10.58
N THR A 55 4.22 -3.02 9.80
CA THR A 55 5.47 -3.36 9.12
C THR A 55 5.59 -2.58 7.82
N ILE A 56 6.69 -1.84 7.63
CA ILE A 56 6.88 -0.95 6.48
C ILE A 56 8.09 -1.36 5.63
N GLY A 57 7.80 -1.59 4.35
CA GLY A 57 8.76 -1.86 3.29
C GLY A 57 9.39 -3.25 3.35
N HIS A 58 9.86 -3.73 2.20
CA HIS A 58 10.73 -4.90 2.10
C HIS A 58 11.55 -4.83 0.81
N ASP A 59 12.84 -5.17 0.87
CA ASP A 59 13.77 -4.98 -0.27
C ASP A 59 13.43 -5.87 -1.47
N SER A 60 12.85 -7.04 -1.22
CA SER A 60 12.48 -7.99 -2.28
C SER A 60 11.10 -7.75 -2.89
N VAL A 61 10.30 -6.84 -2.35
CA VAL A 61 8.89 -6.66 -2.73
C VAL A 61 8.74 -5.44 -3.64
N LYS A 62 8.58 -5.69 -4.94
CA LYS A 62 8.55 -4.63 -5.97
C LYS A 62 7.18 -4.47 -6.61
N THR A 63 6.44 -5.57 -6.73
CA THR A 63 5.11 -5.64 -7.33
C THR A 63 4.08 -6.12 -6.32
N ILE A 64 2.80 -5.96 -6.65
CA ILE A 64 1.71 -6.50 -5.82
C ILE A 64 1.76 -8.03 -5.74
N ILE A 65 2.19 -8.71 -6.82
CA ILE A 65 2.36 -10.16 -6.83
C ILE A 65 3.51 -10.57 -5.90
N ASP A 66 4.61 -9.80 -5.85
CA ASP A 66 5.67 -10.03 -4.86
C ASP A 66 5.16 -9.86 -3.42
N CYS A 67 4.24 -8.92 -3.16
CA CYS A 67 3.61 -8.78 -1.85
C CYS A 67 2.87 -10.09 -1.49
N CYS A 68 2.06 -10.61 -2.41
CA CYS A 68 1.30 -11.84 -2.19
C CYS A 68 2.22 -13.04 -1.96
N LYS A 69 3.27 -13.21 -2.78
CA LYS A 69 4.31 -14.24 -2.58
C LYS A 69 4.97 -14.13 -1.21
N PHE A 70 5.36 -12.92 -0.84
CA PHE A 70 6.04 -12.63 0.42
C PHE A 70 5.18 -12.98 1.63
N LEU A 71 3.89 -12.65 1.60
CA LEU A 71 2.92 -12.93 2.66
C LEU A 71 2.58 -14.43 2.69
N TYR A 72 2.32 -15.04 1.54
CA TYR A 72 2.04 -16.48 1.47
C TYR A 72 3.22 -17.33 1.93
N GLY A 73 4.45 -16.96 1.55
CA GLY A 73 5.68 -17.60 2.05
C GLY A 73 5.86 -17.50 3.57
N ARG A 74 5.23 -16.51 4.21
CA ARG A 74 5.16 -16.33 5.67
C ARG A 74 3.98 -17.04 6.33
N LYS A 75 3.23 -17.84 5.58
CA LYS A 75 2.09 -18.63 6.06
C LYS A 75 0.85 -17.81 6.43
N TYR A 76 0.75 -16.57 5.93
CA TYR A 76 -0.54 -15.87 5.94
C TYR A 76 -1.52 -16.61 5.03
N THR A 77 -2.73 -16.84 5.54
CA THR A 77 -3.78 -17.60 4.86
C THR A 77 -4.83 -16.72 4.22
N ASP A 78 -5.00 -15.50 4.69
CA ASP A 78 -6.06 -14.57 4.30
C ASP A 78 -5.45 -13.19 4.02
N LEU A 79 -5.95 -12.52 2.99
CA LEU A 79 -5.46 -11.22 2.56
C LEU A 79 -6.57 -10.18 2.58
N ILE A 80 -6.38 -9.11 3.35
CA ILE A 80 -7.16 -7.89 3.20
C ILE A 80 -6.27 -6.87 2.48
N TYR A 81 -6.67 -6.48 1.28
CA TYR A 81 -5.94 -5.49 0.49
C TYR A 81 -6.69 -4.17 0.47
N VAL A 82 -6.06 -3.11 0.97
CA VAL A 82 -6.66 -1.78 1.04
C VAL A 82 -6.25 -0.95 -0.18
N ALA A 83 -7.24 -0.49 -0.94
CA ALA A 83 -7.05 0.34 -2.13
C ALA A 83 -7.85 1.65 -2.04
N GLY A 84 -7.55 2.62 -2.90
CA GLY A 84 -8.50 3.71 -3.15
C GLY A 84 -9.73 3.21 -3.92
N ASP A 85 -10.86 3.89 -3.78
CA ASP A 85 -12.14 3.49 -4.38
C ASP A 85 -12.06 3.18 -5.89
N ASP A 86 -11.35 4.03 -6.64
CA ASP A 86 -11.17 3.88 -8.09
C ASP A 86 -10.38 2.61 -8.47
N ARG A 87 -9.71 1.97 -7.50
CA ARG A 87 -8.81 0.84 -7.71
C ARG A 87 -9.28 -0.46 -7.06
N VAL A 88 -10.37 -0.46 -6.29
CA VAL A 88 -10.90 -1.66 -5.63
C VAL A 88 -11.15 -2.78 -6.64
N LYS A 89 -12.02 -2.54 -7.63
CA LYS A 89 -12.41 -3.56 -8.62
C LYS A 89 -11.22 -4.08 -9.46
N PRO A 90 -10.33 -3.22 -10.00
CA PRO A 90 -9.14 -3.70 -10.72
C PRO A 90 -8.20 -4.57 -9.87
N PHE A 91 -8.01 -4.24 -8.59
CA PHE A 91 -7.15 -5.05 -7.72
C PHE A 91 -7.83 -6.34 -7.28
N ASP A 92 -9.13 -6.31 -7.03
CA ASP A 92 -9.92 -7.51 -6.73
C ASP A 92 -9.83 -8.53 -7.87
N ASP A 93 -10.06 -8.07 -9.11
CA ASP A 93 -9.94 -8.91 -10.30
C ASP A 93 -8.53 -9.48 -10.46
N LEU A 94 -7.50 -8.63 -10.31
CA LEU A 94 -6.11 -9.03 -10.47
C LEU A 94 -5.72 -10.09 -9.43
N LEU A 95 -5.99 -9.82 -8.15
CA LEU A 95 -5.54 -10.67 -7.05
C LEU A 95 -6.26 -12.01 -7.06
N ASN A 96 -7.57 -12.03 -7.33
CA ASN A 96 -8.32 -13.27 -7.42
C ASN A 96 -7.99 -14.07 -8.68
N LYS A 97 -7.72 -13.42 -9.81
CA LYS A 97 -7.33 -14.10 -11.06
C LYS A 97 -6.08 -14.98 -10.89
N TYR A 98 -5.11 -14.54 -10.10
CA TYR A 98 -3.85 -15.26 -9.88
C TYR A 98 -3.83 -16.11 -8.60
N ASN A 99 -4.89 -16.04 -7.78
CA ASN A 99 -4.97 -16.83 -6.54
C ASN A 99 -5.15 -18.33 -6.85
N GLY A 100 -4.37 -19.19 -6.19
CA GLY A 100 -4.36 -20.63 -6.45
C GLY A 100 -3.40 -21.06 -7.55
N GLY A 101 -2.64 -20.11 -8.11
CA GLY A 101 -1.49 -20.40 -8.97
C GLY A 101 -0.21 -20.68 -8.16
N ASP A 102 0.91 -20.82 -8.87
CA ASP A 102 2.22 -21.16 -8.28
C ASP A 102 2.77 -20.07 -7.33
N ASP A 103 2.27 -18.84 -7.46
CA ASP A 103 2.78 -17.67 -6.75
C ASP A 103 2.22 -17.55 -5.32
N TYR A 104 0.91 -17.80 -5.14
CA TYR A 104 0.23 -17.74 -3.85
C TYR A 104 -1.14 -18.42 -3.90
N GLN A 105 -1.60 -18.88 -2.74
CA GLN A 105 -2.92 -19.45 -2.55
C GLN A 105 -3.48 -19.06 -1.18
N PHE A 106 -4.22 -17.96 -1.13
CA PHE A 106 -4.97 -17.54 0.06
C PHE A 106 -6.34 -18.22 0.10
N ASN A 107 -6.81 -18.51 1.31
CA ASN A 107 -8.16 -18.98 1.59
C ASN A 107 -9.19 -17.90 1.25
N SER A 108 -8.87 -16.64 1.56
CA SER A 108 -9.69 -15.50 1.19
C SER A 108 -8.85 -14.30 0.76
N ILE A 109 -9.37 -13.54 -0.19
CA ILE A 109 -8.86 -12.24 -0.59
C ILE A 109 -10.02 -11.25 -0.53
N ASN A 110 -9.89 -10.23 0.30
CA ASN A 110 -10.88 -9.17 0.43
C ASN A 110 -10.23 -7.84 0.06
N VAL A 111 -10.66 -7.24 -1.05
CA VAL A 111 -10.19 -5.92 -1.46
C VAL A 111 -11.17 -4.86 -0.97
N ILE A 112 -10.71 -4.01 -0.05
CA ILE A 112 -11.54 -2.98 0.57
C ILE A 112 -11.06 -1.59 0.22
N SER A 113 -11.98 -0.63 0.31
CA SER A 113 -11.68 0.77 0.07
C SER A 113 -11.17 1.47 1.33
N ALA A 114 -10.20 2.37 1.15
CA ALA A 114 -9.85 3.41 2.12
C ALA A 114 -10.73 4.67 2.02
N GLY A 115 -11.76 4.64 1.17
CA GLY A 115 -12.66 5.75 0.85
C GLY A 115 -12.24 6.54 -0.40
N GLN A 116 -13.10 7.47 -0.78
CA GLN A 116 -12.84 8.38 -1.90
C GLN A 116 -11.79 9.40 -1.48
N ARG A 117 -10.92 9.74 -2.44
CA ARG A 117 -10.15 10.99 -2.32
C ARG A 117 -11.13 12.12 -2.50
N ASP A 118 -11.26 12.98 -1.49
CA ASP A 118 -11.91 14.27 -1.65
C ASP A 118 -11.02 15.15 -2.56
N PRO A 119 -11.43 15.42 -3.82
CA PRO A 119 -10.62 16.21 -4.75
C PRO A 119 -10.57 17.69 -4.35
N ASP A 120 -11.54 18.12 -3.53
CA ASP A 120 -11.79 19.51 -3.12
C ASP A 120 -11.35 19.79 -1.68
N ALA A 121 -10.82 18.81 -0.95
CA ALA A 121 -10.31 19.01 0.40
C ALA A 121 -9.28 20.16 0.43
N GLU A 122 -9.65 21.30 0.98
CA GLU A 122 -8.76 22.44 1.16
C GLU A 122 -7.80 22.19 2.34
N GLY A 123 -6.55 22.65 2.23
CA GLY A 123 -5.55 22.54 3.29
C GLY A 123 -4.68 21.28 3.23
N ALA A 124 -4.19 20.80 4.38
CA ALA A 124 -3.22 19.71 4.47
C ALA A 124 -3.80 18.35 4.02
N GLU A 125 -5.13 18.20 4.03
CA GLU A 125 -5.82 16.97 3.62
C GLU A 125 -5.89 16.78 2.10
N GLY A 126 -5.97 17.85 1.30
CA GLY A 126 -5.94 17.80 -0.17
C GLY A 126 -4.55 17.81 -0.79
N MET A 127 -3.50 17.83 0.03
CA MET A 127 -2.11 17.73 -0.41
C MET A 127 -1.81 16.31 -0.90
N SER A 128 -2.03 16.09 -2.19
CA SER A 128 -1.41 14.97 -2.90
C SER A 128 0.07 15.29 -3.19
N ALA A 129 0.92 14.27 -3.23
CA ALA A 129 2.32 14.41 -3.65
C ALA A 129 2.49 15.19 -4.97
N SER A 130 1.50 15.12 -5.86
CA SER A 130 1.49 15.82 -7.15
C SER A 130 1.27 17.34 -7.03
N LYS A 131 0.67 17.83 -5.94
CA LYS A 131 0.42 19.26 -5.67
C LYS A 131 1.58 19.95 -4.93
N MET A 132 2.51 19.20 -4.34
CA MET A 132 3.71 19.71 -3.64
C MET A 132 4.91 19.97 -4.59
N LYS A 133 4.67 20.06 -5.89
CA LYS A 133 5.72 20.25 -6.90
C LYS A 133 6.11 21.72 -7.07
#